data_AF-A0A929PQ65-F1
#
_entry.id   AF-A0A929PQ65-F1
#
_cell.length_a   1.000
_cell.length_b   1.000
_cell.length_c   1.000
_cell.angle_alpha   90.00
_cell.angle_beta   90.00
_cell.angle_gamma   90.00
#
_symmetry.space_group_name_H-M   'P 1'
#
loop_
_entity.id
_entity.type
_entity.pdbx_description
1 polymer ?
#
loop_
_entity_poly.entity_id
_entity_poly.type
_entity_poly.pdbx_seq_one_letter_code
_entity_poly.pdbx_strand_id
1 'polypeptide(L)'
;NPIKEEIEKFLGFQKPANFPEPVYNLANNPVTKEGFELGRALFYEPRLSRNNTITCGSCHIQSSAFTQHGHDVSHGIDDRLGTRNSPPIMNLAWNKAFMWGGGVFDLDLQPITPITTHEEMDENLENVLNKIRALPKYTAMFKGAFGTEEVTTARFMKALSQFMVMCVSSNSKYDKVMRKEAGATFTADEQAGYVLFKDKCASCHSEPLFTDGSFRNNGLGISTINDKGLYGATLL
;
A
#
# COMPACT_ATOMS: atom_id res chain seq x y z
N ASN A 1 28.02 -18.70 9.20
CA ASN A 1 27.30 -19.28 10.36
C ASN A 1 25.92 -19.62 9.84
N PRO A 2 25.57 -20.90 9.69
CA PRO A 2 24.34 -21.34 9.02
C PRO A 2 23.07 -20.70 9.59
N ILE A 3 23.03 -20.49 10.91
CA ILE A 3 21.89 -19.87 11.61
C ILE A 3 21.76 -18.38 11.23
N LYS A 4 22.88 -17.68 11.02
CA LYS A 4 22.87 -16.27 10.59
C LYS A 4 22.43 -16.14 9.14
N GLU A 5 22.86 -17.05 8.26
CA GLU A 5 22.43 -17.11 6.86
C GLU A 5 20.94 -17.47 6.72
N GLU A 6 20.41 -18.29 7.62
CA GLU A 6 18.98 -18.65 7.64
C GLU A 6 18.09 -17.50 8.13
N ILE A 7 18.55 -16.72 9.13
CA ILE A 7 17.89 -15.50 9.61
C ILE A 7 17.96 -14.36 8.58
N GLU A 8 19.05 -14.28 7.81
CA GLU A 8 19.27 -13.24 6.79
C GLU A 8 18.69 -13.57 5.41
N LYS A 9 18.07 -14.75 5.27
CA LYS A 9 17.49 -15.21 4.00
C LYS A 9 16.29 -14.35 3.63
N PHE A 10 16.44 -13.56 2.56
CA PHE A 10 15.32 -12.84 1.96
C PHE A 10 14.39 -13.84 1.27
N LEU A 11 13.15 -13.95 1.78
CA LEU A 11 12.16 -14.88 1.25
C LEU A 11 11.41 -14.33 0.02
N GLY A 12 11.52 -13.03 -0.26
CA GLY A 12 10.72 -12.37 -1.28
C GLY A 12 9.22 -12.43 -0.97
N PHE A 13 8.39 -12.17 -1.99
CA PHE A 13 6.93 -12.23 -1.85
C PHE A 13 6.47 -13.66 -1.57
N GLN A 14 5.73 -13.83 -0.48
CA GLN A 14 5.14 -15.09 -0.07
C GLN A 14 3.62 -14.95 -0.05
N LYS A 15 2.95 -15.61 -0.99
CA LYS A 15 1.48 -15.65 -1.03
C LYS A 15 0.97 -16.47 0.15
N PRO A 16 0.11 -15.92 1.03
CA PRO A 16 -0.51 -16.70 2.09
C PRO A 16 -1.33 -17.87 1.53
N ALA A 17 -1.26 -19.04 2.18
CA ALA A 17 -1.90 -20.26 1.70
C ALA A 17 -3.44 -20.12 1.54
N ASN A 18 -4.08 -19.29 2.36
CA ASN A 18 -5.51 -19.02 2.35
C ASN A 18 -5.93 -17.85 1.44
N PHE A 19 -5.01 -17.20 0.72
CA PHE A 19 -5.31 -16.07 -0.17
C PHE A 19 -5.37 -16.53 -1.64
N PRO A 20 -6.18 -15.86 -2.49
CA PRO A 20 -6.20 -16.12 -3.92
C PRO A 20 -4.87 -15.69 -4.57
N GLU A 21 -4.70 -16.00 -5.85
CA GLU A 21 -3.59 -15.41 -6.63
C GLU A 21 -3.65 -13.87 -6.58
N PRO A 22 -2.49 -13.20 -6.46
CA PRO A 22 -2.44 -11.74 -6.47
C PRO A 22 -2.90 -11.19 -7.84
N VAL A 23 -3.49 -10.00 -7.80
CA VAL A 23 -3.82 -9.23 -9.01
C VAL A 23 -2.54 -8.59 -9.57
N TYR A 24 -1.63 -8.17 -8.69
CA TYR A 24 -0.35 -7.60 -9.07
C TYR A 24 0.52 -8.63 -9.81
N ASN A 25 0.96 -8.26 -11.02
CA ASN A 25 1.77 -9.15 -11.84
C ASN A 25 3.24 -9.14 -11.39
N LEU A 26 3.56 -10.03 -10.45
CA LEU A 26 4.93 -10.23 -9.94
C LEU A 26 5.93 -10.69 -11.01
N ALA A 27 5.50 -11.24 -12.14
CA ALA A 27 6.41 -11.58 -13.23
C ALA A 27 6.96 -10.33 -13.93
N ASN A 28 6.18 -9.24 -13.97
CA ASN A 28 6.60 -7.97 -14.57
C ASN A 28 7.48 -7.11 -13.65
N ASN A 29 7.38 -7.33 -12.34
CA ASN A 29 8.18 -6.67 -11.32
C ASN A 29 8.47 -7.63 -10.16
N PRO A 30 9.40 -8.59 -10.34
CA PRO A 30 9.73 -9.55 -9.30
C PRO A 30 10.36 -8.84 -8.11
N VAL A 31 9.94 -9.23 -6.90
CA VAL A 31 10.49 -8.67 -5.67
C VAL A 31 11.90 -9.23 -5.44
N THR A 32 12.90 -8.35 -5.49
CA THR A 32 14.28 -8.64 -5.07
C THR A 32 14.57 -8.00 -3.72
N LYS A 33 15.64 -8.45 -3.05
CA LYS A 33 16.04 -7.84 -1.77
C LYS A 33 16.41 -6.38 -1.98
N GLU A 34 17.21 -6.11 -3.00
CA GLU A 34 17.72 -4.78 -3.35
C GLU A 34 16.59 -3.85 -3.80
N GLY A 35 15.63 -4.36 -4.58
CA GLY A 35 14.46 -3.59 -5.01
C GLY A 35 13.50 -3.28 -3.85
N PHE A 36 13.26 -4.24 -2.95
CA PHE A 36 12.51 -4.02 -1.71
C PHE A 36 13.19 -2.97 -0.81
N GLU A 37 14.50 -3.06 -0.61
CA GLU A 37 15.26 -2.13 0.23
C GLU A 37 15.27 -0.71 -0.37
N LEU A 38 15.40 -0.58 -1.69
CA LEU A 38 15.25 0.68 -2.40
C LEU A 38 13.84 1.25 -2.26
N GLY A 39 12.81 0.44 -2.50
CA GLY A 39 11.42 0.83 -2.33
C GLY A 39 11.12 1.35 -0.93
N ARG A 40 11.59 0.62 0.09
CA ARG A 40 11.45 1.03 1.49
C ARG A 40 12.15 2.35 1.76
N ALA A 41 13.37 2.53 1.26
CA ALA A 41 14.10 3.79 1.44
C ALA A 41 13.36 4.97 0.80
N LEU A 42 12.83 4.79 -0.41
CA LEU A 42 12.02 5.80 -1.11
C LEU A 42 10.71 6.11 -0.39
N PHE A 43 10.02 5.10 0.14
CA PHE A 43 8.76 5.26 0.88
C PHE A 43 8.90 6.20 2.09
N TYR A 44 10.07 6.22 2.72
CA TYR A 44 10.41 7.09 3.84
C TYR A 44 11.33 8.26 3.45
N GLU A 45 11.47 8.59 2.16
CA GLU A 45 12.31 9.70 1.71
C GLU A 45 11.53 11.01 1.71
N PRO A 46 11.91 12.01 2.54
CA PRO A 46 11.18 13.26 2.59
C PRO A 46 11.36 14.11 1.34
N ARG A 47 12.46 13.95 0.59
CA ARG A 47 12.73 14.70 -0.66
C ARG A 47 11.74 14.41 -1.79
N LEU A 48 10.83 13.46 -1.60
CA LEU A 48 9.73 13.24 -2.52
C LEU A 48 8.67 14.36 -2.45
N SER A 49 8.64 15.17 -1.39
CA SER A 49 7.76 16.34 -1.27
C SER A 49 8.47 17.65 -1.67
N ARG A 50 7.67 18.67 -2.02
CA ARG A 50 8.17 19.96 -2.52
C ARG A 50 9.21 20.61 -1.61
N ASN A 51 8.89 20.68 -0.33
CA ASN A 51 9.73 21.28 0.72
C ASN A 51 10.59 20.26 1.48
N ASN A 52 10.62 19.01 1.05
CA ASN A 52 11.35 17.92 1.68
C ASN A 52 10.94 17.62 3.13
N THR A 53 9.64 17.64 3.47
CA THR A 53 9.13 17.37 4.84
C THR A 53 8.15 16.20 4.93
N ILE A 54 7.52 15.79 3.83
CA ILE A 54 6.48 14.74 3.83
C ILE A 54 7.04 13.47 3.19
N THR A 55 6.74 12.33 3.81
CA THR A 55 7.04 10.99 3.31
C THR A 55 5.74 10.21 3.12
N CYS A 56 5.75 9.11 2.38
CA CYS A 56 4.60 8.19 2.37
C CYS A 56 4.31 7.69 3.79
N GLY A 57 5.35 7.46 4.58
CA GLY A 57 5.28 7.05 5.99
C GLY A 57 4.68 8.09 6.95
N SER A 58 4.53 9.35 6.54
CA SER A 58 3.89 10.39 7.35
C SER A 58 2.38 10.15 7.48
N CYS A 59 1.76 9.66 6.39
CA CYS A 59 0.32 9.37 6.32
C CYS A 59 0.03 7.87 6.48
N HIS A 60 1.00 7.01 6.16
CA HIS A 60 0.90 5.56 6.26
C HIS A 60 1.83 5.03 7.36
N ILE A 61 1.49 5.30 8.62
CA ILE A 61 2.36 5.04 9.78
C ILE A 61 2.34 3.55 10.10
N GLN A 62 3.48 2.87 9.97
CA GLN A 62 3.58 1.42 10.13
C GLN A 62 3.10 0.92 11.50
N SER A 63 3.44 1.61 12.59
CA SER A 63 2.99 1.26 13.96
C SER A 63 1.49 1.41 14.16
N SER A 64 0.80 2.08 13.24
CA SER A 64 -0.65 2.29 13.21
C SER A 64 -1.29 1.56 12.04
N ALA A 65 -0.78 0.38 11.69
CA ALA A 65 -1.27 -0.43 10.57
C ALA A 65 -1.28 0.32 9.22
N PHE A 66 -0.29 1.19 9.01
CA PHE A 66 -0.15 2.04 7.83
C PHE A 66 -1.31 3.03 7.60
N THR A 67 -1.89 3.53 8.69
CA THR A 67 -2.86 4.64 8.71
C THR A 67 -2.30 5.83 9.51
N GLN A 68 -2.91 7.00 9.41
CA GLN A 68 -2.54 8.17 10.22
C GLN A 68 -3.43 8.26 11.46
N HIS A 69 -3.07 7.52 12.52
CA HIS A 69 -3.87 7.45 13.74
C HIS A 69 -4.12 8.84 14.36
N GLY A 70 -5.33 9.04 14.91
CA GLY A 70 -5.73 10.28 15.58
C GLY A 70 -6.17 11.42 14.64
N HIS A 71 -6.29 11.17 13.34
CA HIS A 71 -6.69 12.17 12.36
C HIS A 71 -7.81 11.63 11.45
N ASP A 72 -8.86 12.43 11.24
CA ASP A 72 -9.96 12.08 10.35
C ASP A 72 -9.50 12.07 8.88
N VAL A 73 -8.70 13.08 8.51
CA VAL A 73 -8.04 13.23 7.21
C VAL A 73 -6.54 13.51 7.41
N SER A 74 -5.74 13.16 6.41
CA SER A 74 -4.29 13.34 6.49
C SER A 74 -3.88 14.81 6.42
N HIS A 75 -2.80 15.13 7.13
CA HIS A 75 -2.09 16.41 7.06
C HIS A 75 -0.88 16.24 6.14
N GLY A 76 -0.86 16.93 5.01
CA GLY A 76 0.27 16.93 4.11
C GLY A 76 1.17 18.14 4.28
N ILE A 77 1.74 18.59 3.17
CA ILE A 77 2.67 19.71 3.12
C ILE A 77 2.01 21.01 3.60
N ASP A 78 2.77 21.86 4.29
CA ASP A 78 2.28 23.12 4.87
C ASP A 78 1.03 22.96 5.77
N ASP A 79 0.87 21.76 6.38
CA ASP A 79 -0.27 21.37 7.21
C ASP A 79 -1.63 21.43 6.48
N ARG A 80 -1.61 21.29 5.14
CA ARG A 80 -2.82 21.23 4.34
C ARG A 80 -3.57 19.94 4.64
N LEU A 81 -4.89 20.05 4.83
CA LEU A 81 -5.76 18.91 5.06
C LEU A 81 -6.18 18.29 3.73
N GLY A 82 -6.06 16.97 3.64
CA GLY A 82 -6.68 16.19 2.57
C GLY A 82 -8.21 16.15 2.69
N THR A 83 -8.84 15.50 1.71
CA THR A 83 -10.31 15.34 1.66
C THR A 83 -10.80 13.98 2.14
N ARG A 84 -9.88 13.03 2.35
CA ARG A 84 -10.17 11.63 2.69
C ARG A 84 -9.17 11.11 3.73
N ASN A 85 -9.61 10.10 4.47
CA ASN A 85 -8.73 9.31 5.34
C ASN A 85 -7.73 8.49 4.50
N SER A 86 -6.48 8.36 4.96
CA SER A 86 -5.47 7.56 4.27
C SER A 86 -5.80 6.06 4.37
N PRO A 87 -6.04 5.36 3.25
CA PRO A 87 -6.29 3.92 3.31
C PRO A 87 -5.01 3.19 3.75
N PRO A 88 -5.11 2.08 4.48
CA PRO A 88 -3.95 1.28 4.81
C PRO A 88 -3.33 0.64 3.56
N ILE A 89 -2.02 0.34 3.61
CA ILE A 89 -1.28 -0.24 2.48
C ILE A 89 -1.03 -1.75 2.59
N MET A 90 -1.60 -2.42 3.61
CA MET A 90 -1.44 -3.87 3.66
C MET A 90 -2.24 -4.56 2.55
N ASN A 91 -1.72 -5.68 2.05
CA ASN A 91 -2.40 -6.55 1.10
C ASN A 91 -2.71 -5.91 -0.28
N LEU A 92 -1.96 -4.88 -0.69
CA LEU A 92 -2.19 -4.20 -1.97
C LEU A 92 -1.99 -5.09 -3.20
N ALA A 93 -1.24 -6.19 -3.09
CA ALA A 93 -1.03 -7.14 -4.19
C ALA A 93 -2.33 -7.77 -4.73
N TRP A 94 -3.41 -7.74 -3.96
CA TRP A 94 -4.71 -8.32 -4.33
C TRP A 94 -5.76 -7.27 -4.71
N ASN A 95 -5.42 -5.98 -4.65
CA ASN A 95 -6.36 -4.92 -5.00
C ASN A 95 -6.47 -4.78 -6.53
N LYS A 96 -7.68 -4.53 -7.01
CA LYS A 96 -7.97 -4.29 -8.45
C LYS A 96 -7.93 -2.81 -8.83
N ALA A 97 -8.10 -1.94 -7.84
CA ALA A 97 -8.08 -0.49 -7.98
C ALA A 97 -7.58 0.13 -6.67
N PHE A 98 -7.00 1.32 -6.78
CA PHE A 98 -6.43 2.07 -5.67
C PHE A 98 -7.17 3.40 -5.47
N MET A 99 -6.98 3.98 -4.28
CA MET A 99 -7.72 5.12 -3.75
C MET A 99 -9.20 4.82 -3.46
N TRP A 100 -9.82 5.62 -2.59
CA TRP A 100 -11.24 5.48 -2.25
C TRP A 100 -12.18 5.67 -3.44
N GLY A 101 -11.84 6.61 -4.33
CA GLY A 101 -12.62 6.89 -5.54
C GLY A 101 -12.32 5.95 -6.71
N GLY A 102 -11.38 5.01 -6.57
CA GLY A 102 -10.83 4.32 -7.73
C GLY A 102 -10.08 5.27 -8.67
N GLY A 103 -9.80 4.80 -9.90
CA GLY A 103 -9.16 5.59 -10.96
C GLY A 103 -7.70 5.23 -11.23
N VAL A 104 -7.05 4.51 -10.31
CA VAL A 104 -5.74 3.88 -10.55
C VAL A 104 -5.91 2.38 -10.48
N PHE A 105 -5.53 1.67 -11.54
CA PHE A 105 -5.69 0.21 -11.67
C PHE A 105 -4.35 -0.54 -11.65
N ASP A 106 -3.24 0.19 -11.54
CA ASP A 106 -1.90 -0.35 -11.46
C ASP A 106 -1.20 0.22 -10.22
N LEU A 107 -0.69 -0.68 -9.36
CA LEU A 107 0.00 -0.30 -8.14
C LEU A 107 1.26 0.52 -8.44
N ASP A 108 1.94 0.25 -9.55
CA ASP A 108 3.14 1.00 -9.95
C ASP A 108 2.81 2.47 -10.22
N LEU A 109 1.58 2.78 -10.61
CA LEU A 109 1.15 4.16 -10.90
C LEU A 109 0.56 4.86 -9.69
N GLN A 110 0.16 4.12 -8.65
CA GLN A 110 -0.49 4.69 -7.47
C GLN A 110 0.34 5.78 -6.78
N PRO A 111 1.68 5.66 -6.62
CA PRO A 111 2.49 6.68 -5.95
C PRO A 111 2.55 8.03 -6.68
N ILE A 112 2.18 8.11 -7.97
CA ILE A 112 2.16 9.38 -8.70
C ILE A 112 1.15 10.34 -8.09
N THR A 113 -0.02 9.83 -7.69
CA THR A 113 -1.08 10.64 -7.10
C THR A 113 -0.62 11.37 -5.84
N PRO A 114 -0.17 10.70 -4.75
CA PRO A 114 0.25 11.40 -3.54
C PRO A 114 1.44 12.34 -3.75
N ILE A 115 2.37 11.99 -4.66
CA ILE A 115 3.51 12.86 -5.01
C ILE A 115 3.04 14.19 -5.59
N THR A 116 2.01 14.16 -6.43
CA THR A 116 1.54 15.31 -7.21
C THR A 116 0.35 16.04 -6.61
N THR A 117 -0.38 15.43 -5.67
CA THR A 117 -1.52 16.06 -4.99
C THR A 117 -1.06 17.27 -4.16
N HIS A 118 -1.75 18.40 -4.34
CA HIS A 118 -1.41 19.69 -3.74
C HIS A 118 -1.50 19.70 -2.21
N GLU A 119 -2.45 18.97 -1.66
CA GLU A 119 -2.66 18.83 -0.21
C GLU A 119 -1.74 17.79 0.42
N GLU A 120 -1.02 16.99 -0.38
CA GLU A 120 -0.17 15.89 0.10
C GLU A 120 1.32 16.26 -0.01
N MET A 121 1.98 15.91 -1.11
CA MET A 121 3.42 16.14 -1.30
C MET A 121 3.72 17.33 -2.23
N ASP A 122 2.74 17.77 -3.02
CA ASP A 122 2.74 18.98 -3.85
C ASP A 122 3.97 19.14 -4.76
N GLU A 123 4.49 18.03 -5.30
CA GLU A 123 5.72 18.02 -6.07
C GLU A 123 5.51 17.52 -7.50
N ASN A 124 6.38 17.98 -8.40
CA ASN A 124 6.47 17.45 -9.75
C ASN A 124 7.35 16.19 -9.80
N LEU A 125 6.88 15.15 -10.50
CA LEU A 125 7.60 13.88 -10.59
C LEU A 125 9.02 14.02 -11.18
N GLU A 126 9.24 14.87 -12.17
CA GLU A 126 10.59 15.07 -12.73
C GLU A 126 11.53 15.75 -11.72
N ASN A 127 11.02 16.69 -10.92
CA ASN A 127 11.79 17.29 -9.83
C ASN A 127 12.17 16.23 -8.78
N VAL A 128 11.23 15.34 -8.42
CA VAL A 128 11.53 14.19 -7.54
C VAL A 128 12.67 13.36 -8.12
N LEU A 129 12.58 12.95 -9.39
CA LEU A 129 13.61 12.12 -10.00
C LEU A 129 14.97 12.85 -10.02
N ASN A 130 14.99 14.15 -10.28
CA ASN A 130 16.23 14.95 -10.23
C ASN A 130 16.82 15.03 -8.82
N LYS A 131 15.98 15.20 -7.78
CA LYS A 131 16.42 15.14 -6.36
C LYS A 131 17.05 13.79 -6.04
N ILE A 132 16.45 12.69 -6.51
CA ILE A 132 16.93 11.32 -6.26
C ILE A 132 18.21 11.01 -7.05
N ARG A 133 18.30 11.43 -8.33
CA ARG A 133 19.51 11.28 -9.17
C ARG A 133 20.72 11.99 -8.57
N ALA A 134 20.53 13.11 -7.89
CA ALA A 134 21.59 13.89 -7.27
C ALA A 134 22.20 13.24 -6.01
N LEU A 135 21.64 12.11 -5.52
CA LEU A 135 22.06 11.47 -4.28
C LEU A 135 22.81 10.15 -4.57
N PRO A 136 24.13 10.07 -4.30
CA PRO A 136 24.93 8.86 -4.54
C PRO A 136 24.40 7.61 -3.85
N LYS A 137 23.74 7.78 -2.69
CA LYS A 137 23.04 6.69 -1.98
C LYS A 137 22.02 6.02 -2.91
N TYR A 138 21.17 6.80 -3.58
CA TYR A 138 20.10 6.24 -4.39
C TYR A 138 20.62 5.67 -5.70
N THR A 139 21.52 6.34 -6.41
CA THR A 139 22.09 5.78 -7.65
C THR A 139 22.76 4.41 -7.40
N ALA A 140 23.47 4.25 -6.27
CA ALA A 140 24.00 2.96 -5.85
C ALA A 140 22.91 1.91 -5.54
N MET A 141 21.82 2.31 -4.87
CA MET A 141 20.68 1.40 -4.62
C MET A 141 19.94 1.01 -5.91
N PHE A 142 19.79 1.92 -6.87
CA PHE A 142 19.24 1.61 -8.20
C PHE A 142 20.14 0.62 -8.95
N LYS A 143 21.47 0.76 -8.83
CA LYS A 143 22.43 -0.20 -9.39
C LYS A 143 22.25 -1.59 -8.80
N GLY A 144 22.06 -1.68 -7.48
CA GLY A 144 21.76 -2.95 -6.81
C GLY A 144 20.44 -3.57 -7.28
N ALA A 145 19.38 -2.76 -7.34
CA ALA A 145 18.03 -3.23 -7.66
C ALA A 145 17.82 -3.58 -9.15
N PHE A 146 18.44 -2.83 -10.05
CA PHE A 146 18.15 -2.87 -11.49
C PHE A 146 19.39 -3.02 -12.39
N GLY A 147 20.58 -3.21 -11.81
CA GLY A 147 21.84 -3.36 -12.55
C GLY A 147 22.38 -2.07 -13.18
N THR A 148 21.78 -0.92 -12.91
CA THR A 148 22.17 0.38 -13.45
C THR A 148 21.92 1.52 -12.47
N GLU A 149 22.77 2.54 -12.49
CA GLU A 149 22.63 3.75 -11.68
C GLU A 149 21.53 4.70 -12.20
N GLU A 150 20.98 4.40 -13.38
CA GLU A 150 19.99 5.23 -14.04
C GLU A 150 18.62 5.20 -13.32
N VAL A 151 18.21 6.36 -12.80
CA VAL A 151 16.91 6.58 -12.15
C VAL A 151 15.88 7.03 -13.19
N THR A 152 15.01 6.10 -13.60
CA THR A 152 13.86 6.36 -14.48
C THR A 152 12.55 6.28 -13.70
N THR A 153 11.49 6.91 -14.22
CA THR A 153 10.13 6.81 -13.65
C THR A 153 9.74 5.35 -13.43
N ALA A 154 9.92 4.48 -14.43
CA ALA A 154 9.55 3.08 -14.35
C ALA A 154 10.28 2.34 -13.21
N ARG A 155 11.60 2.53 -13.06
CA ARG A 155 12.36 1.88 -11.99
C ARG A 155 12.01 2.44 -10.60
N PHE A 156 11.80 3.74 -10.51
CA PHE A 156 11.38 4.40 -9.27
C PHE A 156 10.03 3.84 -8.79
N MET A 157 9.05 3.78 -9.67
CA MET A 157 7.72 3.25 -9.38
C MET A 157 7.76 1.75 -9.02
N LYS A 158 8.48 0.95 -9.81
CA LYS A 158 8.65 -0.47 -9.53
C LYS A 158 9.31 -0.73 -8.18
N ALA A 159 10.31 0.06 -7.80
CA ALA A 159 10.94 -0.09 -6.49
C ALA A 159 9.94 0.14 -5.35
N LEU A 160 9.17 1.24 -5.39
CA LEU A 160 8.10 1.50 -4.41
C LEU A 160 7.12 0.33 -4.33
N SER A 161 6.65 -0.18 -5.47
CA SER A 161 5.75 -1.33 -5.50
C SER A 161 6.35 -2.59 -4.89
N GLN A 162 7.63 -2.88 -5.10
CA GLN A 162 8.27 -4.04 -4.48
C GLN A 162 8.24 -3.97 -2.94
N PHE A 163 8.34 -2.77 -2.37
CA PHE A 163 8.12 -2.58 -0.93
C PHE A 163 6.64 -2.76 -0.54
N MET A 164 5.73 -2.11 -1.26
CA MET A 164 4.31 -2.11 -0.92
C MET A 164 3.65 -3.50 -1.03
N VAL A 165 4.01 -4.31 -2.03
CA VAL A 165 3.46 -5.68 -2.17
C VAL A 165 3.95 -6.63 -1.08
N MET A 166 5.06 -6.29 -0.41
CA MET A 166 5.60 -7.04 0.72
C MET A 166 4.91 -6.69 2.04
N CYS A 167 4.10 -5.63 2.10
CA CYS A 167 3.26 -5.31 3.24
C CYS A 167 2.06 -6.26 3.33
N VAL A 168 2.28 -7.52 3.70
CA VAL A 168 1.23 -8.55 3.78
C VAL A 168 0.81 -8.78 5.23
N SER A 169 -0.50 -8.69 5.49
CA SER A 169 -1.13 -9.05 6.75
C SER A 169 -1.99 -10.30 6.55
N SER A 170 -1.55 -11.41 7.15
CA SER A 170 -2.13 -12.74 6.90
C SER A 170 -1.96 -13.71 8.06
N ASN A 171 -1.70 -13.22 9.28
CA ASN A 171 -1.46 -14.07 10.45
C ASN A 171 -2.32 -13.71 11.67
N SER A 172 -3.48 -13.10 11.42
CA SER A 172 -4.49 -12.86 12.45
C SER A 172 -5.05 -14.19 12.99
N LYS A 173 -5.78 -14.16 14.11
CA LYS A 173 -6.47 -15.35 14.61
C LYS A 173 -7.42 -15.93 13.57
N TYR A 174 -8.14 -15.09 12.82
CA TYR A 174 -8.99 -15.51 11.70
C TYR A 174 -8.21 -16.34 10.68
N ASP A 175 -7.04 -15.84 10.25
CA ASP A 175 -6.21 -16.52 9.26
C ASP A 175 -5.78 -17.91 9.71
N LYS A 176 -5.37 -18.04 10.99
CA LYS A 176 -4.95 -19.31 11.58
C LYS A 176 -6.10 -20.32 11.64
N VAL A 177 -7.31 -19.85 12.00
CA VAL A 177 -8.52 -20.69 12.02
C VAL A 177 -8.87 -21.15 10.60
N MET A 178 -8.83 -20.26 9.61
CA MET A 178 -9.11 -20.62 8.21
C MET A 178 -8.10 -21.61 7.65
N ARG A 179 -6.82 -21.50 8.04
CA ARG A 179 -5.77 -22.47 7.70
C ARG A 179 -5.80 -23.75 8.53
N LYS A 180 -6.71 -23.86 9.51
CA LYS A 180 -6.82 -25.00 10.44
C LYS A 180 -5.50 -25.29 11.16
N GLU A 181 -4.78 -24.24 11.55
CA GLU A 181 -3.56 -24.38 12.33
C GLU A 181 -3.84 -25.02 13.69
N ALA A 182 -2.92 -25.84 14.18
CA ALA A 182 -3.10 -26.55 15.44
C ALA A 182 -3.34 -25.56 16.59
N GLY A 183 -4.43 -25.77 17.33
CA GLY A 183 -4.82 -24.90 18.45
C GLY A 183 -5.50 -23.58 18.05
N ALA A 184 -5.67 -23.31 16.75
CA ALA A 184 -6.40 -22.13 16.28
C ALA A 184 -7.90 -22.43 16.19
N THR A 185 -8.67 -21.93 17.15
CA THR A 185 -10.13 -21.96 17.13
C THR A 185 -10.69 -20.60 17.54
N PHE A 186 -11.86 -20.26 17.00
CA PHE A 186 -12.61 -19.13 17.53
C PHE A 186 -13.10 -19.41 18.95
N THR A 187 -13.18 -18.35 19.77
CA THR A 187 -14.02 -18.39 20.98
C THR A 187 -15.50 -18.49 20.56
N ALA A 188 -16.40 -18.77 21.52
CA ALA A 188 -17.83 -18.79 21.25
C ALA A 188 -18.33 -17.46 20.65
N ASP A 189 -17.88 -16.33 21.20
CA ASP A 189 -18.26 -14.99 20.74
C ASP A 189 -17.71 -14.67 19.35
N GLU A 190 -16.44 -15.01 19.08
CA GLU A 190 -15.83 -14.82 17.76
C GLU A 190 -16.54 -15.68 16.70
N GLN A 191 -16.93 -16.91 17.04
CA GLN A 191 -17.66 -17.79 16.15
C GLN A 191 -19.07 -17.25 15.86
N ALA A 192 -19.78 -16.77 16.89
CA ALA A 192 -21.08 -16.13 16.72
C ALA A 192 -20.99 -14.86 15.86
N GLY A 193 -19.97 -14.02 16.10
CA GLY A 193 -19.67 -12.83 15.31
C GLY A 193 -19.32 -13.17 13.85
N TYR A 194 -18.55 -14.22 13.62
CA TYR A 194 -18.21 -14.68 12.27
C TYR A 194 -19.47 -15.15 11.51
N VAL A 195 -20.36 -15.91 12.15
CA VAL A 195 -21.65 -16.31 11.54
C VAL A 195 -22.49 -15.09 11.17
N LEU A 196 -22.60 -14.12 12.08
CA LEU A 196 -23.34 -12.88 11.82
C LEU A 196 -22.72 -12.08 10.65
N PHE A 197 -21.39 -11.95 10.62
CA PHE A 197 -20.66 -11.29 9.54
C PHE A 197 -20.92 -11.95 8.19
N LYS A 198 -20.87 -13.29 8.14
CA LYS A 198 -21.14 -14.07 6.92
C LYS A 198 -22.56 -13.85 6.41
N ASP A 199 -23.54 -13.73 7.29
CA ASP A 199 -24.95 -13.52 6.93
C ASP A 199 -25.25 -12.07 6.51
N LYS A 200 -24.61 -11.07 7.15
CA LYS A 200 -24.98 -9.65 6.99
C LYS A 200 -24.02 -8.80 6.16
N CYS A 201 -22.73 -9.16 6.10
CA CYS A 201 -21.68 -8.27 5.61
C CYS A 201 -20.90 -8.84 4.42
N ALA A 202 -20.77 -10.17 4.33
CA ALA A 202 -19.87 -10.83 3.39
C ALA A 202 -20.26 -10.70 1.90
N SER A 203 -21.46 -10.21 1.59
CA SER A 203 -21.88 -9.89 0.22
C SER A 203 -21.06 -8.77 -0.42
N CYS A 204 -20.53 -7.85 0.40
CA CYS A 204 -19.61 -6.80 -0.02
C CYS A 204 -18.19 -7.04 0.52
N HIS A 205 -18.09 -7.53 1.76
CA HIS A 205 -16.82 -7.80 2.44
C HIS A 205 -16.45 -9.28 2.37
N SER A 206 -16.27 -9.77 1.15
CA SER A 206 -16.04 -11.20 0.91
C SER A 206 -14.66 -11.66 1.38
N GLU A 207 -14.61 -12.79 2.08
CA GLU A 207 -13.37 -13.46 2.48
C GLU A 207 -12.55 -13.93 1.25
N PRO A 208 -11.22 -14.11 1.36
CA PRO A 208 -10.38 -14.03 2.57
C PRO A 208 -9.83 -12.63 2.88
N LEU A 209 -10.01 -11.66 1.97
CA LEU A 209 -9.50 -10.28 2.11
C LEU A 209 -10.54 -9.29 2.63
N PHE A 210 -11.77 -9.77 2.88
CA PHE A 210 -12.91 -8.98 3.35
C PHE A 210 -13.29 -7.83 2.41
N THR A 211 -13.14 -8.07 1.11
CA THR A 211 -13.54 -7.19 0.01
C THR A 211 -13.76 -8.02 -1.25
N ASP A 212 -14.80 -7.69 -2.01
CA ASP A 212 -14.99 -8.22 -3.36
C ASP A 212 -14.32 -7.34 -4.45
N GLY A 213 -13.80 -6.18 -4.03
CA GLY A 213 -13.15 -5.18 -4.88
C GLY A 213 -14.10 -4.39 -5.76
N SER A 214 -15.41 -4.41 -5.50
CA SER A 214 -16.39 -3.60 -6.26
C SER A 214 -16.72 -2.29 -5.56
N PHE A 215 -17.01 -1.26 -6.37
CA PHE A 215 -17.43 0.05 -5.89
C PHE A 215 -18.96 0.06 -5.67
N ARG A 216 -19.39 0.72 -4.59
CA ARG A 216 -20.80 0.80 -4.20
C ARG A 216 -21.13 2.17 -3.64
N ASN A 217 -22.41 2.53 -3.68
CA ASN A 217 -22.92 3.60 -2.85
C ASN A 217 -22.89 3.13 -1.39
N ASN A 218 -22.11 3.80 -0.56
CA ASN A 218 -21.93 3.50 0.86
C ASN A 218 -22.94 4.23 1.76
N GLY A 219 -23.91 4.94 1.19
CA GLY A 219 -24.96 5.65 1.92
C GLY A 219 -24.50 6.94 2.60
N LEU A 220 -23.26 7.40 2.34
CA LEU A 220 -22.79 8.69 2.87
C LEU A 220 -23.61 9.83 2.24
N GLY A 221 -24.13 10.71 3.11
CA GLY A 221 -24.84 11.91 2.69
C GLY A 221 -23.90 12.97 2.10
N ILE A 222 -24.50 13.99 1.47
CA ILE A 222 -23.75 15.14 0.96
C ILE A 222 -23.11 15.87 2.16
N SER A 223 -21.79 16.00 2.13
CA SER A 223 -21.01 16.78 3.09
C SER A 223 -20.46 18.05 2.45
N THR A 224 -19.87 18.93 3.26
CA THR A 224 -19.16 20.13 2.77
C THR A 224 -17.99 19.80 1.85
N ILE A 225 -17.38 18.62 2.00
CA ILE A 225 -16.31 18.10 1.13
C ILE A 225 -16.88 17.73 -0.25
N ASN A 226 -18.19 17.41 -0.33
CA ASN A 226 -18.88 17.02 -1.55
C ASN A 226 -18.15 15.92 -2.34
N ASP A 227 -17.63 14.93 -1.61
CA ASP A 227 -16.89 13.81 -2.20
C ASP A 227 -17.84 12.93 -3.04
N LYS A 228 -17.59 12.89 -4.35
CA LYS A 228 -18.40 12.13 -5.31
C LYS A 228 -17.89 10.70 -5.55
N GLY A 229 -16.87 10.25 -4.82
CA GLY A 229 -16.34 8.90 -4.91
C GLY A 229 -15.90 8.54 -6.34
N LEU A 230 -16.40 7.41 -6.83
CA LEU A 230 -16.10 6.87 -8.17
C LEU A 230 -16.53 7.78 -9.33
N TYR A 231 -17.52 8.65 -9.11
CA TYR A 231 -17.94 9.61 -10.15
C TYR A 231 -16.74 10.42 -10.66
N GLY A 232 -15.88 10.92 -9.77
CA GLY A 232 -14.71 11.71 -10.15
C GLY A 232 -13.71 10.97 -11.03
N ALA A 233 -13.57 9.65 -10.86
CA ALA A 233 -12.66 8.81 -11.62
C ALA A 233 -13.26 8.32 -12.96
N THR A 234 -14.57 8.49 -13.17
CA THR A 234 -15.30 8.01 -14.35
C THR A 234 -15.80 9.15 -15.25
N LEU A 235 -15.41 10.39 -14.93
CA LEU A 235 -15.59 11.56 -15.80
C LEU A 235 -14.66 11.45 -17.02
N LEU A 236 -15.12 10.68 -18.01
CA LEU A 236 -14.76 10.85 -19.42
C LEU A 236 -15.79 11.74 -20.10
#